data_AF-A0A2H5X882-F1
#
_entry.id   AF-A0A2H5X882-F1
#
_cell.length_a   1.000
_cell.length_b   1.000
_cell.length_c   1.000
_cell.angle_alpha   90.00
_cell.angle_beta   90.00
_cell.angle_gamma   90.00
#
_symmetry.space_group_name_H-M   'P 1'
#
loop_
_entity.id
_entity.type
_entity.pdbx_description
1 polymer ?
#
loop_
_entity_poly.entity_id
_entity_poly.type
_entity_poly.pdbx_seq_one_letter_code
_entity_poly.pdbx_strand_id
1 'polypeptide(L)' 'MQSGIMLGYAGAIDALVERIHRELGCETTVVATGGLAERIAAETRTIQHVDPWLTLEGLRIIWERVAGGS' A
#
# COMPACT_ATOMS: atom_id res chain seq x y z
N MET A 1 -18.30 12.89 12.04
CA MET A 1 -18.40 12.51 10.60
C MET A 1 -17.10 11.93 10.05
N GLN A 2 -15.94 12.56 10.28
CA GLN A 2 -14.66 12.16 9.67
C GLN A 2 -14.23 10.71 9.98
N SER A 3 -14.57 10.19 11.17
CA SER A 3 -14.31 8.79 11.55
C SER A 3 -15.06 7.76 10.70
N GLY A 4 -16.31 8.04 10.29
CA GLY A 4 -17.10 7.09 9.49
C GLY A 4 -16.57 6.94 8.05
N ILE A 5 -16.05 8.02 7.48
CA ILE A 5 -15.40 7.98 6.16
C ILE A 5 -14.10 7.19 6.26
N MET A 6 -13.27 7.44 7.27
CA MET A 6 -12.01 6.70 7.48
C MET A 6 -12.24 5.20 7.63
N LEU A 7 -13.18 4.80 8.49
CA LEU A 7 -13.53 3.39 8.69
C LEU A 7 -14.13 2.75 7.42
N GLY A 8 -14.93 3.51 6.67
CA GLY A 8 -15.46 3.06 5.38
C GLY A 8 -14.36 2.79 4.35
N TYR A 9 -13.36 3.68 4.26
CA TYR A 9 -12.20 3.48 3.38
C TYR A 9 -11.35 2.29 3.82
N ALA A 10 -11.07 2.14 5.11
CA ALA A 10 -10.32 0.99 5.62
C ALA A 10 -11.01 -0.34 5.33
N GLY A 11 -12.33 -0.42 5.55
CA GLY A 11 -13.12 -1.59 5.20
C GLY A 11 -13.15 -1.88 3.68
N ALA A 12 -13.19 -0.84 2.85
CA ALA A 12 -13.11 -1.00 1.39
C ALA A 12 -11.74 -1.53 0.94
N ILE A 13 -10.65 -1.07 1.56
CA ILE A 13 -9.28 -1.55 1.30
C ILE A 13 -9.16 -3.02 1.69
N ASP A 14 -9.61 -3.39 2.90
CA ASP A 14 -9.60 -4.79 3.35
C ASP A 14 -10.34 -5.71 2.37
N ALA A 15 -11.57 -5.35 2.01
CA ALA A 15 -12.37 -6.16 1.10
C ALA A 15 -11.73 -6.30 -0.29
N LEU A 16 -11.02 -5.26 -0.76
CA LEU A 16 -10.30 -5.30 -2.02
C LEU A 16 -9.09 -6.24 -1.94
N VAL A 17 -8.30 -6.13 -0.88
CA VAL A 17 -7.13 -6.99 -0.68
C VAL A 17 -7.55 -8.45 -0.56
N GLU A 18 -8.54 -8.77 0.28
CA GLU A 18 -9.08 -10.12 0.43
C GLU A 18 -9.59 -10.69 -0.91
N ARG A 19 -10.19 -9.84 -1.75
CA ARG A 19 -10.61 -10.25 -3.10
C ARG A 19 -9.43 -10.57 -4.01
N ILE A 20 -8.38 -9.73 -4.01
CA ILE A 20 -7.17 -9.95 -4.80
C ILE A 20 -6.50 -11.26 -4.37
N HIS A 21 -6.36 -11.52 -3.06
CA HIS A 21 -5.79 -12.78 -2.56
C HIS A 21 -6.59 -14.00 -3.01
N ARG A 22 -7.92 -13.94 -2.99
CA ARG A 22 -8.77 -15.01 -3.53
C ARG A 22 -8.55 -15.23 -5.04
N GLU A 23 -8.41 -14.17 -5.82
CA GLU A 23 -8.16 -14.27 -7.26
C GLU A 23 -6.77 -14.84 -7.56
N LEU A 24 -5.76 -14.50 -6.75
CA LEU A 24 -4.40 -15.05 -6.85
C LEU A 24 -4.26 -16.47 -6.29
N GLY A 25 -5.17 -16.89 -5.38
CA GLY A 25 -5.09 -18.16 -4.67
C GLY A 25 -4.02 -18.20 -3.57
N CYS A 26 -3.44 -17.05 -3.22
CA CYS A 26 -2.45 -16.93 -2.15
C CYS A 26 -2.48 -15.54 -1.49
N GLU A 27 -2.00 -15.49 -0.26
CA GLU A 27 -1.73 -14.25 0.45
C GLU A 27 -0.42 -13.64 -0.05
N THR A 28 -0.42 -12.31 -0.18
CA THR A 28 0.75 -11.52 -0.60
C THR A 28 1.03 -10.42 0.40
N THR A 29 2.26 -9.89 0.38
CA THR A 29 2.62 -8.77 1.22
C THR A 29 1.88 -7.50 0.79
N VAL A 30 1.23 -6.82 1.74
CA VAL A 30 0.44 -5.60 1.49
C VAL A 30 1.19 -4.40 2.08
N VAL A 31 1.66 -3.54 1.19
CA VAL A 31 2.41 -2.32 1.53
C VAL A 31 1.61 -1.09 1.14
N ALA A 32 1.48 -0.13 2.05
CA ALA A 32 0.85 1.16 1.81
C ALA A 32 1.90 2.30 1.75
N THR A 33 1.63 3.33 0.98
CA THR A 33 2.47 4.55 0.88
C THR A 33 1.59 5.80 0.71
N GLY A 34 2.17 6.98 0.84
CA GLY A 34 1.49 8.28 0.73
C GLY A 34 1.08 8.88 2.09
N GLY A 35 0.75 10.17 2.08
CA GLY A 35 0.64 10.99 3.30
C GLY A 35 -0.48 10.61 4.29
N LEU A 36 -1.42 9.75 3.89
CA LEU A 36 -2.49 9.24 4.77
C LEU A 36 -2.31 7.75 5.13
N ALA A 37 -1.27 7.10 4.62
CA ALA A 37 -1.08 5.66 4.73
C ALA A 37 -1.03 5.18 6.18
N GLU A 38 -0.30 5.87 7.06
CA GLU A 38 -0.23 5.51 8.49
C GLU A 38 -1.60 5.53 9.17
N ARG A 39 -2.40 6.57 8.88
CA ARG A 39 -3.72 6.73 9.48
C ARG A 39 -4.74 5.72 8.97
N ILE A 40 -4.63 5.34 7.69
CA ILE A 40 -5.48 4.32 7.09
C ILE A 40 -5.05 2.94 7.59
N ALA A 41 -3.76 2.65 7.62
CA ALA A 41 -3.21 1.38 8.09
C ALA A 41 -3.61 1.08 9.53
N ALA A 42 -3.67 2.09 10.41
CA ALA A 42 -4.15 1.93 11.78
C ALA A 42 -5.58 1.39 11.89
N GLU A 43 -6.42 1.61 10.86
CA GLU A 43 -7.82 1.20 10.82
C GLU A 43 -8.06 -0.01 9.89
N THR A 44 -7.02 -0.50 9.21
CA THR A 44 -7.08 -1.57 8.21
C THR A 44 -6.52 -2.87 8.79
N ARG A 45 -7.10 -4.03 8.46
CA ARG A 45 -6.62 -5.33 8.96
C ARG A 45 -5.59 -5.98 8.03
N THR A 46 -5.61 -5.62 6.76
CA THR A 46 -4.84 -6.26 5.69
C THR A 46 -3.49 -5.61 5.39
N ILE A 47 -3.31 -4.31 5.67
CA ILE A 47 -2.04 -3.61 5.46
C ILE A 47 -1.02 -4.09 6.49
N GLN A 48 0.16 -4.53 6.02
CA GLN A 48 1.22 -5.07 6.88
C GLN A 48 2.37 -4.09 7.07
N HIS A 49 2.63 -3.25 6.06
CA HIS A 49 3.73 -2.28 6.09
C HIS A 49 3.29 -0.92 5.55
N VAL A 50 3.85 0.14 6.12
CA VAL A 50 3.77 1.49 5.57
C VAL A 50 5.17 1.91 5.20
N ASP A 51 5.38 2.24 3.92
CA ASP A 51 6.65 2.75 3.40
C ASP A 51 6.41 4.13 2.75
N PRO A 52 6.75 5.23 3.43
CA PRO A 52 6.55 6.58 2.89
C PRO A 52 7.48 6.92 1.72
N TRP A 53 8.55 6.15 1.51
CA TRP A 53 9.57 6.41 0.49
C TRP A 53 9.47 5.49 -0.72
N LEU A 54 8.54 4.54 -0.72
CA LEU A 54 8.35 3.54 -1.77
C LEU A 54 8.47 4.10 -3.20
N THR A 55 7.80 5.23 -3.47
CA THR A 55 7.85 5.89 -4.79
C THR A 55 9.23 6.46 -5.10
N LEU A 56 9.87 7.14 -4.14
CA LEU A 56 11.20 7.73 -4.34
C LEU A 56 12.27 6.66 -4.52
N GLU A 57 12.15 5.55 -3.80
CA GLU A 57 13.03 4.40 -3.94
C GLU A 57 12.88 3.77 -5.33
N GLY A 58 11.65 3.62 -5.82
CA GLY A 58 11.40 3.19 -7.20
C GLY A 58 12.04 4.12 -8.23
N LEU A 59 11.92 5.44 -8.05
CA LEU A 59 12.55 6.44 -8.92
C LEU A 59 14.08 6.36 -8.88
N ARG A 60 14.67 6.17 -7.70
CA ARG A 60 16.13 5.97 -7.53
C ARG A 60 16.61 4.74 -8.32
N ILE A 61 15.91 3.61 -8.17
CA ILE A 61 16.24 2.37 -8.90
C ILE A 61 16.14 2.56 -10.41
N ILE A 62 15.09 3.25 -10.89
CA ILE A 62 14.94 3.54 -12.33
C ILE A 62 16.10 4.42 -12.81
N TRP A 63 16.43 5.48 -12.07
CA TRP A 63 17.55 6.35 -12.42
C TRP A 63 18.88 5.59 -12.46
N GLU A 64 19.17 4.73 -11.49
CA GLU A 64 20.39 3.92 -11.47
C GLU A 64 20.49 2.98 -12.68
N ARG A 65 19.36 2.40 -13.11
CA ARG A 65 19.33 1.54 -14.31
C ARG A 65 19.55 2.32 -15.61
N VAL A 66 19.07 3.57 -15.67
CA VAL A 66 19.19 4.42 -16.87
C VAL A 66 20.55 5.12 -16.91
N ALA A 67 21.04 5.63 -15.78
CA ALA A 67 22.31 6.33 -15.65
C ALA A 67 23.51 5.37 -15.54
N GLY A 68 23.29 4.15 -15.08
CA GLY A 68 24.29 3.08 -14.95
C GLY A 68 24.47 2.20 -16.19
N GLY A 69 23.96 2.62 -17.35
CA GLY A 69 24.34 2.04 -18.64
C GLY A 69 25.80 2.40 -18.97
N SER A 70 26.73 1.67 -18.36
CA SER A 70 28.09 1.43 -18.88
C SER A 70 28.17 0.02 -19.42
#